data_AF-A0A0D8CK47-F1
#
_entry.id   AF-A0A0D8CK47-F1
#
_cell.length_a   1.000
_cell.length_b   1.000
_cell.length_c   1.000
_cell.angle_alpha   90.00
_cell.angle_beta   90.00
_cell.angle_gamma   90.00
#
_symmetry.space_group_name_H-M   'P 1'
#
loop_
_entity.id
_entity.type
_entity.pdbx_description
1 polymer ?
#
loop_
_entity_poly.entity_id
_entity_poly.type
_entity_poly.pdbx_seq_one_letter_code
_entity_poly.pdbx_strand_id
1 'polypeptide(L)'
;MSSRATAEQMSLIQKTYEGFIGLTEQSTKFSFCLALSSLALFSDLTLAITGKGNLAALRLDDFGTSLNIGYIILFIIGYSIFMSCFVSVTKVIVDWFAISIFMIFKIPLILHDRPSKYSYVNEDELLDYAQKTQDSIAFQILEKEKETHENEHSNMQKASYLSFSCLILIFLHLIIPEQQSSLKISFWNSFSLADEQHSYISIIISQLFLLGSLALTVPWIFSLFYSQRTLWIKYPAAAKSNEKSNIEL
;
A
#
# COMPACT_ATOMS: atom_id res chain seq x y z
N MET A 1 -16.59 13.55 41.51
CA MET A 1 -17.13 13.41 40.13
C MET A 1 -16.11 13.72 39.02
N SER A 2 -15.06 14.51 39.27
CA SER A 2 -14.02 14.87 38.27
C SER A 2 -13.07 13.71 37.85
N SER A 3 -12.80 12.72 38.71
CA SER A 3 -11.83 11.65 38.41
C SER A 3 -12.32 10.56 37.46
N ARG A 4 -13.65 10.38 37.32
CA ARG A 4 -14.22 9.37 36.40
C ARG A 4 -14.15 9.82 34.94
N ALA A 5 -14.36 11.10 34.67
CA ALA A 5 -14.28 11.67 33.33
C ALA A 5 -12.84 11.66 32.77
N THR A 6 -11.84 11.85 33.64
CA THR A 6 -10.42 11.76 33.27
C THR A 6 -9.98 10.31 33.05
N ALA A 7 -10.48 9.35 33.83
CA ALA A 7 -10.21 7.93 33.62
C ALA A 7 -10.85 7.38 32.33
N GLU A 8 -12.08 7.80 31.99
CA GLU A 8 -12.74 7.43 30.73
C GLU A 8 -12.01 8.01 29.51
N GLN A 9 -11.58 9.28 29.58
CA GLN A 9 -10.79 9.91 28.52
C GLN A 9 -9.42 9.25 28.34
N MET A 10 -8.72 8.92 29.43
CA MET A 10 -7.47 8.14 29.36
C MET A 10 -7.70 6.76 28.73
N SER A 11 -8.79 6.06 29.06
CA SER A 11 -9.09 4.75 28.45
C SER A 11 -9.41 4.83 26.96
N LEU A 12 -10.03 5.93 26.52
CA LEU A 12 -10.39 6.15 25.12
C LEU A 12 -9.15 6.53 24.30
N ILE A 13 -8.27 7.37 24.87
CA ILE A 13 -6.96 7.71 24.28
C ILE A 13 -6.10 6.45 24.19
N GLN A 14 -6.09 5.61 25.23
CA GLN A 14 -5.34 4.36 25.24
C GLN A 14 -5.89 3.34 24.22
N LYS A 15 -7.21 3.16 24.11
CA LYS A 15 -7.84 2.34 23.06
C LYS A 15 -7.59 2.86 21.65
N THR A 16 -7.53 4.18 21.47
CA THR A 16 -7.21 4.79 20.18
C THR A 16 -5.74 4.57 19.83
N TYR A 17 -4.84 4.65 20.81
CA TYR A 17 -3.41 4.36 20.65
C TYR A 17 -3.15 2.88 20.36
N GLU A 18 -3.82 1.98 21.06
CA GLU A 18 -3.80 0.52 20.79
C GLU A 18 -4.38 0.20 19.40
N GLY A 19 -5.43 0.90 18.97
CA GLY A 19 -5.97 0.79 17.60
C GLY A 19 -5.01 1.28 16.52
N PHE A 20 -4.24 2.33 16.81
CA PHE A 20 -3.25 2.91 15.89
C PHE A 20 -1.97 2.06 15.80
N ILE A 21 -1.51 1.51 16.92
CA ILE A 21 -0.46 0.48 16.94
C ILE A 21 -0.92 -0.78 16.19
N GLY A 22 -2.18 -1.19 16.36
CA GLY A 22 -2.77 -2.30 15.62
C GLY A 22 -2.79 -2.07 14.09
N LEU A 23 -3.06 -0.85 13.63
CA LEU A 23 -3.06 -0.49 12.20
C LEU A 23 -1.63 -0.47 11.60
N THR A 24 -0.65 0.05 12.34
CA THR A 24 0.76 0.07 11.89
C THR A 24 1.38 -1.32 11.89
N GLU A 25 1.06 -2.16 12.87
CA GLU A 25 1.48 -3.56 12.92
C GLU A 25 0.80 -4.39 11.81
N GLN A 26 -0.48 -4.12 11.52
CA GLN A 26 -1.19 -4.74 10.39
C GLN A 26 -0.62 -4.30 9.03
N SER A 27 -0.25 -3.02 8.86
CA SER A 27 0.41 -2.53 7.64
C SER A 27 1.77 -3.20 7.41
N THR A 28 2.51 -3.44 8.49
CA THR A 28 3.79 -4.16 8.45
C THR A 28 3.59 -5.64 8.09
N LYS A 29 2.61 -6.32 8.72
CA LYS A 29 2.24 -7.70 8.40
C LYS A 29 1.76 -7.84 6.95
N PHE A 30 0.96 -6.89 6.48
CA PHE A 30 0.50 -6.83 5.10
C PHE A 30 1.66 -6.64 4.12
N SER A 31 2.57 -5.70 4.39
CA SER A 31 3.78 -5.51 3.58
C SER A 31 4.67 -6.76 3.55
N PHE A 32 4.77 -7.49 4.66
CA PHE A 32 5.50 -8.75 4.71
C PHE A 32 4.83 -9.84 3.85
N CYS A 33 3.50 -9.98 3.94
CA CYS A 33 2.75 -10.88 3.07
C CYS A 33 2.90 -10.52 1.59
N LEU A 34 2.89 -9.24 1.24
CA LEU A 34 3.14 -8.78 -0.13
C LEU A 34 4.56 -9.13 -0.59
N ALA A 35 5.57 -8.94 0.27
CA ALA A 35 6.95 -9.29 -0.06
C ALA A 35 7.12 -10.79 -0.30
N LEU A 36 6.52 -11.64 0.55
CA LEU A 36 6.52 -13.10 0.35
C LEU A 36 5.77 -13.49 -0.93
N SER A 37 4.64 -12.86 -1.21
CA SER A 37 3.85 -13.12 -2.42
C SER A 37 4.62 -12.73 -3.68
N SER A 38 5.26 -11.55 -3.68
CA SER A 38 6.13 -11.08 -4.76
C SER A 38 7.28 -12.06 -5.01
N LEU A 39 7.93 -12.53 -3.94
CA LEU A 39 9.01 -13.51 -4.05
C LEU A 39 8.53 -14.86 -4.58
N ALA A 40 7.38 -15.35 -4.11
CA ALA A 40 6.79 -16.60 -4.57
C ALA A 40 6.41 -16.51 -6.06
N LEU A 41 5.74 -15.44 -6.48
CA LEU A 41 5.36 -15.20 -7.87
C LEU A 41 6.59 -15.08 -8.79
N PHE A 42 7.65 -14.41 -8.34
CA PHE A 42 8.90 -14.30 -9.11
C PHE A 42 9.63 -15.66 -9.20
N SER A 43 9.55 -16.47 -8.14
CA SER A 43 10.08 -17.83 -8.14
C SER A 43 9.32 -18.71 -9.13
N ASP A 44 7.98 -18.66 -9.10
CA ASP A 44 7.13 -19.32 -10.08
C ASP A 44 7.45 -18.88 -11.50
N LEU A 45 7.67 -17.59 -11.72
CA LEU A 45 8.00 -17.04 -13.03
C LEU A 45 9.32 -17.60 -13.55
N THR A 46 10.32 -17.66 -12.67
CA THR A 46 11.65 -18.22 -12.98
C THR A 46 11.56 -19.70 -13.31
N LEU A 47 10.77 -20.47 -12.55
CA LEU A 47 10.56 -21.90 -12.79
C LEU A 47 9.81 -22.14 -14.11
N ALA A 48 8.81 -21.33 -14.42
CA ALA A 48 8.07 -21.41 -15.67
C ALA A 48 8.99 -21.15 -16.87
N ILE A 49 9.78 -20.08 -16.83
CA ILE A 49 10.74 -19.72 -17.89
C ILE A 49 11.83 -20.80 -18.07
N THR A 50 12.28 -21.41 -16.97
CA THR A 50 13.29 -22.49 -17.01
C THR A 50 12.71 -23.85 -17.36
N GLY A 51 11.40 -23.96 -17.61
CA GLY A 51 10.73 -25.20 -17.96
C GLY A 51 10.62 -26.20 -16.81
N LYS A 52 10.88 -25.77 -15.57
CA LYS A 52 10.79 -26.60 -14.35
C LYS A 52 9.38 -26.63 -13.72
N GLY A 53 8.40 -25.98 -14.36
CA GLY A 53 7.02 -25.94 -13.89
C GLY A 53 6.76 -24.79 -12.92
N ASN A 54 6.12 -25.08 -11.79
CA ASN A 54 5.75 -24.10 -10.75
C ASN A 54 6.12 -24.62 -9.35
N LEU A 55 6.13 -23.74 -8.34
CA LEU A 55 6.46 -24.04 -6.94
C LEU A 55 5.60 -25.19 -6.40
N ALA A 56 4.32 -25.23 -6.76
CA ALA A 56 3.38 -26.22 -6.25
C ALA A 56 3.63 -27.63 -6.81
N ALA A 57 4.20 -27.73 -8.00
CA ALA A 57 4.56 -28.99 -8.66
C ALA A 57 5.98 -29.47 -8.31
N LEU A 58 6.74 -28.64 -7.59
CA LEU A 58 8.15 -28.88 -7.33
C LEU A 58 8.36 -29.97 -6.28
N ARG A 59 9.05 -31.06 -6.63
CA ARG A 59 9.33 -32.15 -5.70
C ARG A 59 10.68 -31.94 -5.03
N LEU A 60 10.78 -32.31 -3.75
CA LEU A 60 12.06 -32.23 -3.01
C LEU A 60 13.16 -33.09 -3.67
N ASP A 61 12.79 -34.18 -4.33
CA ASP A 61 13.71 -35.05 -5.07
C ASP A 61 14.29 -34.38 -6.33
N ASP A 62 13.63 -33.34 -6.88
CA ASP A 62 14.12 -32.58 -8.05
C ASP A 62 15.34 -31.71 -7.71
N PHE A 63 15.63 -31.54 -6.42
CA PHE A 63 16.84 -30.86 -5.93
C PHE A 63 18.03 -31.81 -5.71
N GLY A 64 17.90 -33.08 -6.11
CA GLY A 64 18.93 -34.12 -6.04
C GLY A 64 20.33 -33.58 -6.37
N THR A 65 21.14 -33.45 -5.30
CA THR A 65 22.59 -33.19 -5.25
C THR A 65 23.17 -32.01 -6.04
N SER A 66 22.38 -31.12 -6.64
CA SER A 66 22.91 -30.05 -7.50
C SER A 66 22.17 -28.71 -7.40
N LEU A 67 21.78 -28.28 -6.20
CA LEU A 67 21.53 -26.86 -5.95
C LEU A 67 22.85 -26.09 -6.05
N ASN A 68 23.19 -25.70 -7.28
CA ASN A 68 24.35 -24.88 -7.53
C ASN A 68 24.10 -23.50 -6.89
N ILE A 69 24.93 -23.14 -5.92
CA ILE A 69 24.92 -21.86 -5.22
C ILE A 69 24.91 -20.69 -6.21
N GLY A 70 25.54 -20.85 -7.39
CA GLY A 70 25.52 -19.86 -8.46
C GLY A 70 24.11 -19.53 -8.97
N TYR A 71 23.21 -20.50 -9.10
CA TYR A 71 21.82 -20.24 -9.51
C TYR A 71 21.04 -19.48 -8.44
N ILE A 72 21.31 -19.73 -7.15
CA ILE A 72 20.69 -19.00 -6.04
C ILE A 72 21.14 -17.53 -6.08
N ILE A 73 22.45 -17.29 -6.29
CA ILE A 73 22.99 -15.92 -6.39
C ILE A 73 22.39 -15.19 -7.59
N LEU A 74 22.33 -15.84 -8.76
CA LEU A 74 21.71 -15.26 -9.96
C LEU A 74 20.22 -14.96 -9.75
N PHE A 75 19.49 -15.81 -9.04
CA PHE A 75 18.11 -15.55 -8.67
C PHE A 75 17.98 -14.31 -7.77
N ILE A 76 18.81 -14.19 -6.72
CA ILE A 76 18.79 -13.03 -5.82
C ILE A 76 19.13 -11.74 -6.58
N ILE A 77 20.15 -11.77 -7.45
CA ILE A 77 20.53 -10.64 -8.28
C ILE A 77 19.37 -10.28 -9.24
N GLY A 78 18.77 -11.28 -9.90
CA GLY A 78 17.65 -11.10 -10.80
C GLY A 78 16.43 -10.47 -10.11
N TYR A 79 16.04 -10.99 -8.95
CA TYR A 79 14.96 -10.42 -8.14
C TYR A 79 15.29 -8.99 -7.69
N SER A 80 16.55 -8.74 -7.30
CA SER A 80 17.00 -7.40 -6.91
C SER A 80 16.90 -6.41 -8.06
N ILE A 81 17.34 -6.78 -9.26
CA ILE A 81 17.21 -5.95 -10.48
C ILE A 81 15.74 -5.72 -10.83
N PHE A 82 14.91 -6.77 -10.75
CA PHE A 82 13.48 -6.68 -11.00
C PHE A 82 12.81 -5.66 -10.05
N MET A 83 13.04 -5.78 -8.75
CA MET A 83 12.45 -4.87 -7.76
C MET A 83 13.01 -3.45 -7.84
N SER A 84 14.34 -3.30 -7.97
CA SER A 84 14.99 -1.99 -7.93
C SER A 84 14.85 -1.19 -9.22
N CYS A 85 14.94 -1.85 -10.38
CA CYS A 85 14.94 -1.18 -11.67
C CYS A 85 13.60 -1.35 -12.38
N PHE A 86 13.17 -2.59 -12.64
CA PHE A 86 12.01 -2.83 -13.49
C PHE A 86 10.72 -2.31 -12.85
N VAL A 87 10.42 -2.73 -11.62
CA VAL A 87 9.21 -2.31 -10.88
C VAL A 87 9.24 -0.80 -10.65
N SER A 88 10.37 -0.23 -10.22
CA SER A 88 10.47 1.21 -9.95
C SER A 88 10.22 2.05 -11.19
N VAL A 89 10.88 1.73 -12.32
CA VAL A 89 10.75 2.50 -13.56
C VAL A 89 9.34 2.36 -14.14
N THR A 90 8.80 1.14 -14.22
CA THR A 90 7.45 0.93 -14.75
C THR A 90 6.39 1.56 -13.87
N LYS A 91 6.54 1.50 -12.53
CA LYS A 91 5.61 2.15 -11.61
C LYS A 91 5.53 3.65 -11.83
N VAL A 92 6.68 4.33 -11.95
CA VAL A 92 6.71 5.78 -12.22
C VAL A 92 5.97 6.13 -13.52
N ILE A 93 6.18 5.34 -14.58
CA ILE A 93 5.50 5.54 -15.85
C ILE A 93 3.98 5.34 -15.70
N VAL A 94 3.56 4.26 -15.07
CA VAL A 94 2.12 3.94 -14.89
C VAL A 94 1.44 4.95 -13.97
N ASP A 95 2.09 5.37 -12.88
CA ASP A 95 1.59 6.40 -11.97
C ASP A 95 1.39 7.73 -12.74
N TRP A 96 2.33 8.11 -13.62
CA TRP A 96 2.22 9.30 -14.46
C TRP A 96 1.01 9.24 -15.40
N PHE A 97 0.77 8.09 -16.06
CA PHE A 97 -0.42 7.88 -16.86
C PHE A 97 -1.71 7.93 -16.03
N ALA A 98 -1.73 7.29 -14.87
CA ALA A 98 -2.90 7.27 -13.99
C ALA A 98 -3.27 8.68 -13.52
N ILE A 99 -2.29 9.48 -13.06
CA ILE A 99 -2.50 10.87 -12.65
C ILE A 99 -3.04 11.70 -13.82
N SER A 100 -2.46 11.53 -15.01
CA SER A 100 -2.92 12.25 -16.22
C SER A 100 -4.38 11.92 -16.56
N ILE A 101 -4.78 10.66 -16.45
CA ILE A 101 -6.17 10.21 -16.64
C ILE A 101 -7.08 10.87 -15.59
N PHE A 102 -6.71 10.82 -14.30
CA PHE A 102 -7.52 11.43 -13.24
C PHE A 102 -7.73 12.94 -13.45
N MET A 103 -6.69 13.65 -13.92
CA MET A 103 -6.78 15.07 -14.27
C MET A 103 -7.73 15.32 -15.45
N ILE A 104 -7.67 14.51 -16.51
CA ILE A 104 -8.54 14.62 -17.69
C ILE A 104 -10.01 14.41 -17.29
N PHE A 105 -10.29 13.38 -16.50
CA PHE A 105 -11.65 13.05 -16.07
C PHE A 105 -12.17 13.92 -14.92
N LYS A 106 -11.37 14.89 -14.44
CA LYS A 106 -11.70 15.73 -13.28
C LYS A 106 -12.18 14.91 -12.07
N ILE A 107 -11.64 13.70 -11.92
CA ILE A 107 -11.91 12.90 -10.73
C ILE A 107 -11.26 13.67 -9.58
N PRO A 108 -12.01 14.07 -8.55
CA PRO A 108 -11.44 14.83 -7.44
C PRO A 108 -10.39 13.96 -6.76
N LEU A 109 -9.11 14.20 -7.09
CA LEU A 109 -7.94 13.68 -6.38
C LEU A 109 -7.78 14.33 -5.00
N ILE A 110 -8.67 15.28 -4.70
CA ILE A 110 -8.59 16.24 -3.64
C ILE A 110 -9.47 15.77 -2.47
N LEU A 111 -8.83 15.22 -1.43
CA LEU A 111 -9.34 15.24 -0.06
C LEU A 111 -8.81 16.50 0.66
N HIS A 112 -8.85 17.67 0.01
CA HIS A 112 -8.54 18.96 0.67
C HIS A 112 -9.68 19.48 1.55
N ASP A 113 -10.79 18.74 1.65
CA ASP A 113 -11.88 19.17 2.52
C ASP A 113 -11.38 19.21 3.96
N ARG A 114 -11.21 20.44 4.45
CA ARG A 114 -10.93 20.76 5.83
C ARG A 114 -11.89 19.92 6.69
N PRO A 115 -11.40 19.09 7.62
CA PRO A 115 -12.28 18.34 8.48
C PRO A 115 -13.25 19.32 9.15
N SER A 116 -14.56 19.06 9.07
CA SER A 116 -15.64 19.97 9.48
C SER A 116 -15.63 20.38 10.97
N LYS A 117 -14.64 19.93 11.74
CA LYS A 117 -14.43 20.30 13.14
C LYS A 117 -13.46 21.48 13.22
N TYR A 118 -13.92 22.55 13.87
CA TYR A 118 -13.25 23.84 14.14
C TYR A 118 -11.97 23.77 15.01
N SER A 119 -11.12 22.76 14.82
CA SER A 119 -9.88 22.59 15.60
C SER A 119 -8.73 22.07 14.75
N TYR A 120 -8.86 22.05 13.43
CA TYR A 120 -7.81 21.66 12.51
C TYR A 120 -7.30 22.88 11.72
N VAL A 121 -5.99 22.95 11.60
CA VAL A 121 -5.20 23.98 10.92
C VAL A 121 -4.24 23.26 9.96
N ASN A 122 -3.92 23.87 8.84
CA ASN A 122 -2.92 23.33 7.93
C ASN A 122 -1.51 23.42 8.56
N GLU A 123 -0.57 22.60 8.10
CA GLU A 123 0.84 22.64 8.51
C GLU A 123 1.43 24.05 8.38
N ASP A 124 1.21 24.71 7.23
CA ASP A 124 1.72 26.06 6.96
C ASP A 124 1.16 27.10 7.96
N GLU A 125 -0.13 26.99 8.31
CA GLU A 125 -0.80 27.90 9.24
C GLU A 125 -0.30 27.68 10.68
N LEU A 126 -0.06 26.43 11.07
CA LEU A 126 0.49 26.10 12.39
C LEU A 126 1.94 26.54 12.51
N LEU A 127 2.73 26.40 11.44
CA LEU A 127 4.12 26.87 11.39
C LEU A 127 4.21 28.39 11.52
N ASP A 128 3.40 29.12 10.77
CA ASP A 128 3.33 30.59 10.83
C ASP A 128 2.89 31.06 12.23
N TYR A 129 1.90 30.41 12.83
CA TYR A 129 1.51 30.67 14.21
C TYR A 129 2.66 30.44 15.19
N ALA A 130 3.30 29.26 15.14
CA ALA A 130 4.40 28.89 16.03
C ALA A 130 5.58 29.88 15.94
N GLN A 131 5.91 30.34 14.73
CA GLN A 131 6.95 31.34 14.50
C GLN A 131 6.57 32.72 15.08
N LYS A 132 5.32 33.15 14.87
CA LYS A 132 4.83 34.45 15.36
C LYS A 132 4.71 34.52 16.88
N THR A 133 4.26 33.45 17.53
CA THR A 133 4.03 33.43 18.98
C THR A 133 5.17 32.81 19.79
N GLN A 134 6.20 32.28 19.12
CA GLN A 134 7.26 31.47 19.73
C GLN A 134 6.72 30.36 20.64
N ASP A 135 5.62 29.72 20.20
CA ASP A 135 4.97 28.67 20.98
C ASP A 135 5.69 27.33 20.80
N SER A 136 6.44 26.92 21.83
CA SER A 136 7.18 25.66 21.84
C SER A 136 6.29 24.42 21.74
N ILE A 137 5.04 24.49 22.18
CA ILE A 137 4.08 23.38 22.10
C ILE A 137 3.62 23.20 20.65
N ALA A 138 3.39 24.29 19.92
CA ALA A 138 3.03 24.23 18.51
C ALA A 138 4.15 23.59 17.66
N PHE A 139 5.42 23.92 17.94
CA PHE A 139 6.56 23.29 17.29
C PHE A 139 6.66 21.79 17.58
N GLN A 140 6.51 21.37 18.84
CA GLN A 140 6.57 19.95 19.21
C GLN A 140 5.45 19.13 18.56
N ILE A 141 4.24 19.69 18.45
CA ILE A 141 3.12 19.04 17.77
C ILE A 141 3.39 18.92 16.27
N LEU A 142 3.90 19.98 15.64
CA LEU A 142 4.22 19.98 14.21
C LEU A 142 5.30 18.94 13.88
N GLU A 143 6.37 18.89 14.66
CA GLU A 143 7.46 17.92 14.47
C GLU A 143 6.96 16.48 14.60
N LYS A 144 6.16 16.18 15.63
CA LYS A 144 5.60 14.85 15.85
C LYS A 144 4.64 14.41 14.74
N GLU A 145 3.75 15.29 14.30
CA GLU A 145 2.80 14.99 13.22
C GLU A 145 3.52 14.80 11.88
N LYS A 146 4.56 15.60 11.62
CA LYS A 146 5.41 15.45 10.43
C LYS A 146 6.14 14.11 10.42
N GLU A 147 6.78 13.73 11.52
CA GLU A 147 7.44 12.42 11.67
C GLU A 147 6.45 11.27 11.47
N THR A 148 5.24 11.39 12.04
CA THR A 148 4.18 10.39 11.89
C THR A 148 3.75 10.28 10.42
N HIS A 149 3.50 11.42 9.76
CA HIS A 149 3.09 11.47 8.36
C HIS A 149 4.17 10.93 7.41
N GLU A 150 5.45 11.26 7.64
CA GLU A 150 6.57 10.73 6.87
C GLU A 150 6.70 9.21 7.01
N ASN A 151 6.54 8.69 8.22
CA ASN A 151 6.55 7.24 8.47
C ASN A 151 5.37 6.53 7.80
N GLU A 152 4.16 7.09 7.88
CA GLU A 152 2.98 6.55 7.20
C GLU A 152 3.14 6.59 5.68
N HIS A 153 3.65 7.71 5.14
CA HIS A 153 3.92 7.87 3.72
C HIS A 153 4.93 6.82 3.24
N SER A 154 6.04 6.65 3.96
CA SER A 154 7.07 5.65 3.66
C SER A 154 6.50 4.22 3.66
N ASN A 155 5.69 3.89 4.66
CA ASN A 155 5.04 2.57 4.75
C ASN A 155 4.03 2.35 3.60
N MET A 156 3.23 3.35 3.27
CA MET A 156 2.28 3.29 2.15
C MET A 156 2.98 3.16 0.81
N GLN A 157 4.08 3.89 0.60
CA GLN A 157 4.93 3.74 -0.59
C GLN A 157 5.47 2.32 -0.69
N LYS A 158 6.06 1.79 0.39
CA LYS A 158 6.57 0.42 0.40
C LYS A 158 5.49 -0.61 0.03
N ALA A 159 4.30 -0.50 0.63
CA ALA A 159 3.18 -1.37 0.32
C ALA A 159 2.75 -1.22 -1.15
N SER A 160 2.67 0.01 -1.67
CA SER A 160 2.32 0.31 -3.07
C SER A 160 3.30 -0.33 -4.06
N TYR A 161 4.60 -0.21 -3.82
CA TYR A 161 5.63 -0.82 -4.67
C TYR A 161 5.55 -2.36 -4.67
N LEU A 162 5.37 -2.97 -3.49
CA LEU A 162 5.23 -4.43 -3.40
C LEU A 162 3.94 -4.93 -4.06
N SER A 163 2.84 -4.17 -3.90
CA SER A 163 1.57 -4.50 -4.52
C SER A 163 1.64 -4.40 -6.04
N PHE A 164 2.27 -3.34 -6.56
CA PHE A 164 2.50 -3.15 -7.99
C PHE A 164 3.44 -4.23 -8.57
N SER A 165 4.48 -4.62 -7.83
CA SER A 165 5.34 -5.77 -8.17
C SER A 165 4.50 -7.05 -8.36
N CYS A 166 3.65 -7.39 -7.39
CA CYS A 166 2.76 -8.55 -7.50
C CYS A 166 1.85 -8.47 -8.73
N LEU A 167 1.27 -7.30 -9.03
CA LEU A 167 0.42 -7.09 -10.21
C LEU A 167 1.19 -7.33 -11.52
N ILE A 168 2.40 -6.79 -11.64
CA ILE A 168 3.27 -7.03 -12.79
C ILE A 168 3.59 -8.52 -12.93
N LEU A 169 3.96 -9.19 -11.83
CA LEU A 169 4.31 -10.60 -11.86
C LEU A 169 3.12 -11.47 -12.27
N ILE A 170 1.92 -11.17 -11.76
CA ILE A 170 0.68 -11.80 -12.21
C ILE A 170 0.52 -11.58 -13.72
N PHE A 171 0.65 -10.35 -14.21
CA PHE A 171 0.52 -10.05 -15.64
C PHE A 171 1.54 -10.80 -16.50
N LEU A 172 2.81 -10.86 -16.08
CA LEU A 172 3.86 -11.63 -16.76
C LEU A 172 3.52 -13.13 -16.81
N HIS A 173 2.98 -13.67 -15.72
CA HIS A 173 2.49 -15.06 -15.67
C HIS A 173 1.36 -15.34 -16.68
N LEU A 174 0.52 -14.34 -17.00
CA LEU A 174 -0.55 -14.50 -17.99
C LEU A 174 -0.02 -14.55 -19.44
N ILE A 175 1.14 -13.93 -19.71
CA ILE A 175 1.72 -13.87 -21.05
C ILE A 175 2.46 -15.17 -21.41
N ILE A 176 3.00 -15.88 -20.42
CA ILE A 176 3.74 -17.14 -20.63
C ILE A 176 2.83 -18.22 -21.23
N PRO A 177 3.34 -19.12 -22.10
CA PRO A 177 2.56 -20.22 -22.67
C PRO A 177 1.87 -21.09 -21.61
N GLU A 178 0.66 -21.55 -21.93
CA GLU A 178 -0.31 -22.15 -21.00
C GLU A 178 0.16 -23.44 -20.32
N GLN A 179 1.06 -24.18 -20.98
CA GLN A 179 1.63 -25.43 -20.45
C GLN A 179 2.58 -25.22 -19.26
N GLN A 180 2.96 -23.99 -18.93
CA GLN A 180 3.99 -23.68 -17.94
C GLN A 180 3.50 -22.83 -16.75
N SER A 181 2.26 -22.29 -16.78
CA SER A 181 1.75 -21.41 -15.72
C SER A 181 0.37 -21.85 -15.19
N SER A 182 0.33 -22.30 -13.94
CA SER A 182 -0.90 -22.61 -13.20
C SER A 182 -1.77 -21.38 -12.93
N LEU A 183 -1.15 -20.19 -12.88
CA LEU A 183 -1.81 -18.91 -12.68
C LEU A 183 -2.61 -18.49 -13.92
N LYS A 184 -2.10 -18.76 -15.12
CA LYS A 184 -2.81 -18.48 -16.37
C LYS A 184 -4.10 -19.30 -16.48
N ILE A 185 -4.06 -20.59 -16.15
CA ILE A 185 -5.24 -21.46 -16.11
C ILE A 185 -6.25 -20.93 -15.09
N SER A 186 -5.80 -20.56 -13.89
CA SER A 186 -6.68 -20.04 -12.83
C SER A 186 -7.32 -18.69 -13.21
N PHE A 187 -6.58 -17.82 -13.91
CA PHE A 187 -7.06 -16.53 -14.40
C PHE A 187 -8.12 -16.68 -15.50
N TRP A 188 -7.87 -17.47 -16.54
CA TRP A 188 -8.86 -17.70 -17.61
C TRP A 188 -10.12 -18.38 -17.08
N ASN A 189 -9.99 -19.31 -16.14
CA ASN A 189 -11.12 -19.93 -15.44
C ASN A 189 -11.88 -18.95 -14.54
N SER A 190 -11.29 -17.81 -14.14
CA SER A 190 -11.99 -16.77 -13.37
C SER A 190 -12.99 -15.98 -14.20
N PHE A 191 -12.77 -15.89 -15.52
CA PHE A 191 -13.66 -15.21 -16.45
C PHE A 191 -14.57 -16.19 -17.21
N SER A 192 -14.16 -17.46 -17.33
CA SER A 192 -15.00 -18.54 -17.84
C SER A 192 -15.94 -19.06 -16.76
N LEU A 193 -17.04 -18.33 -16.52
CA LEU A 193 -18.18 -18.83 -15.75
C LEU A 193 -19.09 -19.77 -16.57
N ALA A 194 -18.73 -20.07 -17.81
CA ALA A 194 -19.66 -20.59 -18.82
C ALA A 194 -19.50 -22.07 -19.19
N ASP A 195 -18.47 -22.78 -18.70
CA ASP A 195 -18.32 -24.22 -18.98
C ASP A 195 -18.78 -25.09 -17.81
N GLU A 196 -19.82 -25.89 -18.04
CA GLU A 196 -20.50 -26.79 -17.10
C GLU A 196 -19.60 -27.92 -16.51
N GLN A 197 -18.31 -27.96 -16.85
CA GLN A 197 -17.37 -29.00 -16.43
C GLN A 197 -16.41 -28.60 -15.29
N HIS A 198 -16.48 -27.38 -14.79
CA HIS A 198 -15.59 -26.94 -13.71
C HIS A 198 -16.09 -27.37 -12.32
N SER A 199 -15.26 -28.12 -11.59
CA SER A 199 -15.51 -28.47 -10.18
C SER A 199 -15.70 -27.20 -9.35
N TYR A 200 -16.66 -27.20 -8.41
CA TYR A 200 -16.92 -26.08 -7.49
C TYR A 200 -15.64 -25.52 -6.82
N ILE A 201 -14.65 -26.38 -6.57
CA ILE A 201 -13.36 -26.00 -6.01
C ILE A 201 -12.58 -25.05 -6.93
N SER A 202 -12.59 -25.31 -8.24
CA SER A 202 -11.89 -24.48 -9.22
C SER A 202 -12.50 -23.08 -9.35
N ILE A 203 -13.83 -22.98 -9.30
CA ILE A 203 -14.55 -21.70 -9.29
C ILE A 203 -14.18 -20.88 -8.05
N ILE A 204 -14.15 -21.51 -6.86
CA ILE A 204 -13.78 -20.83 -5.61
C ILE A 204 -12.34 -20.32 -5.68
N ILE A 205 -11.40 -21.13 -6.15
CA ILE A 205 -9.98 -20.74 -6.29
C ILE A 205 -9.84 -19.54 -7.24
N SER A 206 -10.53 -19.58 -8.38
CA SER A 206 -10.55 -18.49 -9.36
C SER A 206 -11.15 -17.19 -8.79
N GLN A 207 -12.26 -17.26 -8.05
CA GLN A 207 -12.85 -16.09 -7.39
C GLN A 207 -11.93 -15.51 -6.31
N LEU A 208 -11.27 -16.36 -5.51
CA LEU A 208 -10.26 -15.93 -4.54
C LEU A 208 -9.05 -15.27 -5.22
N PHE A 209 -8.64 -15.78 -6.38
CA PHE A 209 -7.57 -15.18 -7.18
C PHE A 209 -7.95 -13.79 -7.69
N LEU A 210 -9.18 -13.62 -8.18
CA LEU A 210 -9.70 -12.34 -8.65
C LEU A 210 -9.85 -11.33 -7.50
N LEU A 211 -10.41 -11.74 -6.37
CA LEU A 211 -10.49 -10.93 -5.14
C LEU A 211 -9.11 -10.53 -4.61
N GLY A 212 -8.16 -11.47 -4.60
CA GLY A 212 -6.78 -11.22 -4.21
C GLY A 212 -6.11 -10.20 -5.14
N SER A 213 -6.27 -10.38 -6.46
CA SER A 213 -5.74 -9.45 -7.47
C SER A 213 -6.32 -8.05 -7.32
N LEU A 214 -7.62 -7.93 -7.06
CA LEU A 214 -8.27 -6.65 -6.75
C LEU A 214 -7.74 -6.04 -5.46
N ALA A 215 -7.56 -6.83 -4.39
CA ALA A 215 -6.98 -6.36 -3.14
C ALA A 215 -5.55 -5.81 -3.33
N LEU A 216 -4.77 -6.36 -4.26
CA LEU A 216 -3.45 -5.84 -4.63
C LEU A 216 -3.51 -4.49 -5.39
N THR A 217 -4.61 -4.15 -6.03
CA THR A 217 -4.74 -2.82 -6.66
C THR A 217 -4.98 -1.70 -5.65
N VAL A 218 -5.56 -2.02 -4.50
CA VAL A 218 -5.99 -1.03 -3.50
C VAL A 218 -4.82 -0.20 -2.93
N PRO A 219 -3.72 -0.80 -2.41
CA PRO A 219 -2.60 -0.02 -1.88
C PRO A 219 -1.94 0.87 -2.94
N TRP A 220 -1.86 0.37 -4.18
CA TRP A 220 -1.31 1.11 -5.30
C TRP A 220 -2.18 2.33 -5.64
N ILE A 221 -3.48 2.14 -5.85
CA ILE A 221 -4.43 3.21 -6.15
C ILE A 221 -4.45 4.22 -4.99
N PHE A 222 -4.50 3.75 -3.75
CA PHE A 222 -4.53 4.64 -2.57
C PHE A 222 -3.27 5.50 -2.44
N SER A 223 -2.10 4.97 -2.84
CA SER A 223 -0.86 5.76 -2.84
C SER A 223 -0.88 6.96 -3.79
N LEU A 224 -1.63 6.88 -4.90
CA LEU A 224 -1.81 8.00 -5.84
C LEU A 224 -2.56 9.16 -5.19
N PHE A 225 -3.54 8.87 -4.33
CA PHE A 225 -4.29 9.87 -3.57
C PHE A 225 -3.51 10.38 -2.36
N TYR A 226 -2.79 9.49 -1.67
CA TYR A 226 -2.04 9.83 -0.46
C TYR A 226 -0.91 10.83 -0.73
N SER A 227 -0.26 10.74 -1.89
CA SER A 227 0.79 11.69 -2.30
C SER A 227 0.33 13.14 -2.48
N GLN A 228 -0.98 13.39 -2.58
CA GLN A 228 -1.55 14.73 -2.80
C GLN A 228 -2.29 15.28 -1.58
N ARG A 229 -2.17 14.64 -0.41
CA ARG A 229 -2.91 15.02 0.79
C ARG A 229 -2.25 16.18 1.52
N THR A 230 -3.03 17.21 1.84
CA THR A 230 -2.63 18.29 2.76
C THR A 230 -2.74 17.82 4.21
N LEU A 231 -1.71 18.08 5.01
CA LEU A 231 -1.66 17.68 6.42
C LEU A 231 -2.51 18.63 7.28
N TRP A 232 -3.58 18.10 7.87
CA TRP A 232 -4.45 18.85 8.77
C TRP A 232 -4.17 18.47 10.22
N ILE A 233 -3.61 19.40 11.00
CA ILE A 233 -3.17 19.17 12.38
C ILE A 233 -4.21 19.71 13.35
N LYS A 234 -4.55 18.91 14.36
CA LYS A 234 -5.50 19.31 15.40
C LYS A 234 -4.84 20.27 16.40
N TYR A 235 -5.09 21.56 16.26
CA TYR A 235 -4.56 22.57 17.16
C TYR A 235 -5.56 23.73 17.40
N PRO A 236 -6.34 23.68 18.50
CA PRO A 236 -7.46 24.61 18.73
C PRO A 236 -7.03 26.05 19.03
N ALA A 237 -5.79 26.29 19.47
CA ALA A 237 -5.29 27.63 19.80
C ALA A 237 -5.03 28.47 18.53
N ALA A 238 -4.42 27.87 17.49
CA ALA A 238 -4.28 28.53 16.19
C ALA A 238 -5.60 28.52 15.38
N ALA A 239 -6.48 27.53 15.59
CA ALA A 239 -7.78 27.50 14.91
C ALA A 239 -8.70 28.70 15.27
N LYS A 240 -8.55 29.28 16.47
CA LYS A 240 -9.33 30.43 16.95
C LYS A 240 -8.83 31.79 16.45
N SER A 241 -7.57 31.92 16.02
CA SER A 241 -7.04 33.23 15.60
C SER A 241 -7.70 33.74 14.32
N ASN A 242 -8.13 32.84 13.43
CA ASN A 242 -8.90 33.15 12.21
C ASN A 242 -10.36 33.56 12.47
N GLU A 243 -10.85 33.47 13.71
CA GLU A 243 -12.20 33.92 14.08
C GLU A 243 -12.26 35.44 14.32
N LYS A 244 -11.11 36.08 14.56
CA LYS A 244 -11.01 37.54 14.79
C LYS A 244 -10.69 38.37 13.55
N SER A 245 -10.38 37.77 12.40
CA SER A 245 -10.05 38.51 11.17
C SER A 245 -11.22 38.73 10.21
N ASN A 246 -12.38 38.11 10.44
CA ASN A 246 -13.57 38.23 9.58
C ASN A 246 -14.75 38.97 10.23
N ILE A 247 -14.51 39.70 11.32
CA ILE A 247 -15.48 40.64 11.89
C ILE A 247 -14.72 41.93 12.20
N GLU A 248 -14.43 42.72 11.16
CA GLU A 248 -14.26 44.18 11.25
C GLU A 248 -14.12 44.78 9.84
N LEU A 249 -15.28 45.06 9.22
CA LEU A 249 -15.68 46.27 8.46
C LEU A 249 -16.83 45.95 7.50
#